data_AF-A0A377DWB3-F1
#
_entry.id   AF-A0A377DWB3-F1
#
_cell.length_a   1.000
_cell.length_b   1.000
_cell.length_c   1.000
_cell.angle_alpha   90.00
_cell.angle_beta   90.00
_cell.angle_gamma   90.00
#
_symmetry.space_group_name_H-M   'P 1'
#
loop_
_entity.id
_entity.type
_entity.pdbx_description
1 polymer ?
#
loop_
_entity_poly.entity_id
_entity_poly.type
_entity_poly.pdbx_seq_one_letter_code
_entity_poly.pdbx_strand_id
1 'polypeptide(L)'
;MQDTIINFYSTSDDYGDFSNFAAWPIKVDGKTWPTSEHYFQAQKFLDEKYREEIRRVSSPMVAARMGRDRSKPLRKNWESVKEQVMRKALRAKFEQHAELRALLLATAPAKTG
;
A
#
# COMPACT_ATOMS: atom_id res chain seq x y z
N MET A 1 -22.07 -11.05 -17.14
CA MET A 1 -20.72 -10.48 -17.35
C MET A 1 -19.92 -10.88 -16.11
N GLN A 2 -18.85 -11.65 -16.27
CA GLN A 2 -18.03 -12.09 -15.13
C GLN A 2 -17.08 -10.94 -14.78
N ASP A 3 -17.27 -10.35 -13.60
CA ASP A 3 -16.30 -9.44 -13.00
C ASP A 3 -15.02 -10.24 -12.71
N THR A 4 -14.03 -10.09 -13.58
CA THR A 4 -12.69 -10.63 -13.34
C THR A 4 -12.06 -9.83 -12.21
N ILE A 5 -12.16 -10.34 -10.98
CA ILE A 5 -11.48 -9.79 -9.81
C ILE A 5 -9.98 -10.04 -9.99
N ILE A 6 -9.25 -8.99 -10.40
CA ILE A 6 -7.79 -9.04 -10.46
C ILE A 6 -7.25 -8.85 -9.04
N ASN A 7 -6.63 -9.91 -8.52
CA ASN A 7 -6.14 -10.00 -7.15
C ASN A 7 -4.62 -9.74 -7.10
N PHE A 8 -4.21 -8.52 -6.76
CA PHE A 8 -2.81 -8.07 -6.72
C PHE A 8 -2.05 -8.52 -5.44
N TYR A 9 -2.06 -9.81 -5.10
CA TYR A 9 -1.51 -10.31 -3.83
C TYR A 9 -0.02 -10.72 -3.87
N SER A 10 0.60 -10.89 -5.04
CA SER A 10 1.94 -11.48 -5.16
C SER A 10 2.90 -10.56 -5.92
N THR A 11 4.14 -10.44 -5.42
CA THR A 11 5.24 -9.72 -6.08
C THR A 11 5.93 -10.53 -7.18
N SER A 12 5.48 -11.78 -7.42
CA SER A 12 6.09 -12.71 -8.38
C SER A 12 5.26 -12.98 -9.64
N ASP A 13 4.11 -12.32 -9.78
CA ASP A 13 3.29 -12.36 -11.00
C ASP A 13 3.54 -11.09 -11.84
N ASP A 14 3.12 -11.10 -13.12
CA ASP A 14 3.24 -10.00 -14.12
C ASP A 14 2.74 -8.60 -13.65
N TYR A 15 2.20 -8.53 -12.43
CA TYR A 15 1.62 -7.36 -11.78
C TYR A 15 2.30 -7.00 -10.44
N GLY A 16 3.51 -7.50 -10.18
CA GLY A 16 4.24 -7.27 -8.95
C GLY A 16 4.39 -5.79 -8.59
N ASP A 17 4.49 -4.91 -9.59
CA ASP A 17 4.54 -3.45 -9.42
C ASP A 17 3.28 -2.85 -8.80
N PHE A 18 2.12 -3.50 -8.93
CA PHE A 18 0.90 -3.08 -8.27
C PHE A 18 0.83 -3.51 -6.81
N SER A 19 1.68 -4.45 -6.37
CA SER A 19 1.77 -4.87 -4.97
C SER A 19 2.10 -3.70 -4.03
N ASN A 20 1.56 -3.75 -2.82
CA ASN A 20 1.92 -2.81 -1.76
C ASN A 20 3.37 -2.97 -1.27
N PHE A 21 4.00 -4.11 -1.62
CA PHE A 21 5.38 -4.44 -1.30
C PHE A 21 6.36 -3.92 -2.34
N ALA A 22 5.88 -3.54 -3.53
CA ALA A 22 6.74 -2.97 -4.56
C ALA A 22 7.37 -1.66 -4.08
N ALA A 23 8.65 -1.49 -4.39
CA ALA A 23 9.50 -0.38 -3.96
C ALA A 23 9.20 0.91 -4.72
N TRP A 24 7.97 1.41 -4.55
CA TRP A 24 7.47 2.67 -5.09
C TRP A 24 7.24 3.63 -3.93
N PRO A 25 8.24 4.48 -3.60
CA PRO A 25 8.12 5.40 -2.48
C PRO A 25 6.95 6.37 -2.67
N ILE A 26 6.19 6.62 -1.61
CA ILE A 26 5.05 7.54 -1.66
C ILE A 26 5.22 8.65 -0.63
N LYS A 27 4.92 9.89 -1.02
CA LYS A 27 4.83 11.03 -0.11
C LYS A 27 3.38 11.21 0.35
N VAL A 28 3.12 10.95 1.63
CA VAL A 28 1.79 11.04 2.25
C VAL A 28 1.92 11.61 3.66
N ASP A 29 1.03 12.53 4.02
CA ASP A 29 1.01 13.18 5.35
C ASP A 29 2.35 13.83 5.73
N GLY A 30 2.97 14.50 4.76
CA GLY A 30 4.25 15.20 4.95
C GLY A 30 5.48 14.28 5.05
N LYS A 31 5.30 12.96 4.97
CA LYS A 31 6.39 11.98 5.10
C LYS A 31 6.54 11.14 3.83
N THR A 32 7.78 10.73 3.57
CA THR A 32 8.07 9.73 2.53
C THR A 32 8.08 8.34 3.15
N TRP A 33 7.33 7.44 2.53
CA TRP A 33 7.16 6.04 2.90
C TRP A 33 7.82 5.17 1.85
N PRO A 34 8.65 4.17 2.22
CA PRO A 34 9.35 3.34 1.24
C PRO A 34 8.40 2.58 0.31
N THR A 35 7.26 2.12 0.83
CA THR A 35 6.20 1.46 0.06
C THR A 35 4.82 1.78 0.63
N SER A 36 3.75 1.48 -0.13
CA SER A 36 2.37 1.54 0.38
C SER A 36 2.15 0.65 1.61
N GLU A 37 2.84 -0.50 1.69
CA GLU A 37 2.78 -1.41 2.85
C GLU A 37 3.30 -0.73 4.13
N HIS A 38 4.41 0.02 4.04
CA HIS A 38 4.95 0.75 5.19
C HIS A 38 3.92 1.74 5.74
N TYR A 39 3.30 2.53 4.85
CA TYR A 39 2.25 3.46 5.24
C TYR A 39 1.06 2.73 5.87
N PHE A 40 0.53 1.70 5.21
CA PHE A 40 -0.66 0.98 5.68
C PHE A 40 -0.45 0.36 7.07
N GLN A 41 0.71 -0.27 7.29
CA GLN A 41 1.02 -0.93 8.55
C GLN A 41 1.30 0.08 9.67
N ALA A 42 1.95 1.21 9.37
CA ALA A 42 2.17 2.29 10.32
C ALA A 42 0.85 2.92 10.81
N GLN A 43 -0.12 3.10 9.91
CA GLN A 43 -1.39 3.75 10.22
C GLN A 43 -2.33 2.92 11.11
N LYS A 44 -1.95 1.68 11.43
CA LYS A 44 -2.58 0.89 12.49
C LYS A 44 -2.32 1.44 13.89
N PHE A 45 -1.29 2.27 14.07
CA PHE A 45 -0.94 2.87 15.35
C PHE A 45 -1.32 4.34 15.37
N LEU A 46 -1.75 4.84 16.53
CA LEU A 46 -1.96 6.28 16.74
C LEU A 46 -0.68 6.99 17.19
N ASP A 47 0.15 6.27 17.95
CA ASP A 47 1.44 6.75 18.44
C ASP A 47 2.43 6.91 17.28
N GLU A 48 3.02 8.10 17.20
CA GLU A 48 3.99 8.46 16.17
C GLU A 48 5.28 7.64 16.26
N LYS A 49 5.67 7.18 17.44
CA LYS A 49 6.85 6.34 17.63
C LYS A 49 6.75 5.05 16.79
N TYR A 50 5.64 4.33 16.90
CA TYR A 50 5.44 3.09 16.12
C TYR A 50 5.35 3.36 14.62
N ARG A 51 4.74 4.49 14.24
CA ARG A 51 4.68 4.90 12.83
C ARG A 51 6.07 5.13 12.26
N GLU A 52 6.94 5.82 13.00
CA GLU A 52 8.32 6.09 12.59
C GLU A 52 9.19 4.84 12.58
N GLU A 53 9.06 3.96 13.58
CA GLU A 53 9.74 2.67 13.59
C GLU A 53 9.40 1.86 12.33
N ILE A 54 8.11 1.74 12.00
CA ILE A 54 7.65 1.03 10.81
C ILE A 54 8.09 1.75 9.53
N ARG A 55 8.08 3.08 9.47
CA ARG A 55 8.52 3.82 8.27
C ARG A 55 9.98 3.60 7.93
N ARG A 56 10.82 3.35 8.94
CA ARG A 56 12.29 3.31 8.82
C ARG A 56 12.86 1.91 8.59
N VAL A 57 12.06 0.85 8.70
CA VAL A 57 12.55 -0.49 8.37
C VAL A 57 12.83 -0.59 6.86
N SER A 58 13.80 -1.42 6.51
CA SER A 58 14.26 -1.58 5.13
C SER A 58 13.37 -2.47 4.27
N SER A 59 12.45 -3.21 4.88
CA SER A 59 11.67 -4.25 4.19
C SER A 59 10.17 -4.13 4.47
N PRO A 60 9.31 -4.17 3.43
CA PRO A 60 7.86 -4.19 3.61
C PRO A 60 7.38 -5.43 4.36
N MET A 61 8.10 -6.57 4.29
CA MET A 61 7.80 -7.74 5.13
C MET A 61 7.96 -7.43 6.62
N VAL A 62 9.04 -6.71 6.98
CA VAL A 62 9.28 -6.31 8.38
C VAL A 62 8.22 -5.32 8.83
N ALA A 63 7.87 -4.33 8.00
CA ALA A 63 6.78 -3.41 8.27
C ALA A 63 5.45 -4.15 8.52
N ALA A 64 5.15 -5.15 7.69
CA ALA A 64 3.97 -5.97 7.80
C ALA A 64 3.97 -6.88 9.04
N ARG A 65 5.13 -7.38 9.46
CA ARG A 65 5.28 -8.13 10.72
C ARG A 65 5.01 -7.21 11.91
N MET A 66 5.64 -6.04 11.95
CA MET A 66 5.49 -5.07 13.04
C MET A 66 4.04 -4.57 13.15
N GLY A 67 3.39 -4.25 12.03
CA GLY A 67 1.99 -3.82 12.04
C GLY A 67 0.95 -4.90 12.34
N ARG A 68 1.35 -6.18 12.41
CA ARG A 68 0.48 -7.28 12.87
C ARG A 68 0.72 -7.67 14.33
N ASP A 69 1.71 -7.07 14.99
CA ASP A 69 2.01 -7.34 16.39
C ASP A 69 0.85 -6.89 17.29
N ARG A 70 0.14 -7.86 17.87
CA ARG A 70 -1.02 -7.64 18.74
C ARG A 70 -0.62 -7.22 20.16
N SER A 71 0.66 -7.30 20.52
CA SER A 71 1.15 -6.77 21.80
C SER A 71 1.20 -5.23 21.81
N LYS A 72 1.11 -4.60 20.63
CA LYS A 72 1.18 -3.15 20.46
C LYS A 72 -0.21 -2.52 20.44
N PRO A 73 -0.35 -1.24 20.84
CA PRO A 73 -1.63 -0.54 20.92
C PRO A 73 -2.16 -0.17 19.54
N LEU A 74 -2.85 -1.11 18.90
CA LEU A 74 -3.55 -0.89 17.64
C LEU A 74 -4.72 0.09 17.82
N ARG A 75 -4.98 0.89 16.79
CA ARG A 75 -6.11 1.81 16.72
C ARG A 75 -7.43 1.04 16.82
N LYS A 76 -8.28 1.42 17.78
CA LYS A 76 -9.57 0.73 18.05
C LYS A 76 -10.51 0.67 16.85
N ASN A 77 -10.57 1.74 16.05
CA ASN A 77 -11.42 1.81 14.86
C ASN A 77 -10.69 1.41 13.56
N TRP A 78 -9.63 0.60 13.65
CA TRP A 78 -8.83 0.19 12.49
C TRP A 78 -9.68 -0.39 11.35
N GLU A 79 -10.60 -1.30 11.66
CA GLU A 79 -11.45 -1.95 10.66
C GLU A 79 -12.29 -0.96 9.84
N SER A 80 -12.74 0.13 10.48
CA SER A 80 -13.53 1.17 9.81
C SER A 80 -12.70 2.14 8.96
N VAL A 81 -11.38 2.22 9.17
CA VAL A 81 -10.51 3.21 8.49
C VAL A 81 -9.52 2.58 7.51
N LYS A 82 -9.27 1.27 7.59
CA LYS A 82 -8.25 0.57 6.78
C LYS A 82 -8.41 0.82 5.29
N GLU A 83 -9.64 0.84 4.77
CA GLU A 83 -9.91 1.05 3.35
C GLU A 83 -9.53 2.46 2.90
N GLN A 84 -9.86 3.49 3.71
CA GLN A 84 -9.49 4.87 3.41
C GLN A 84 -7.98 5.06 3.46
N VAL A 85 -7.31 4.42 4.42
CA VAL A 85 -5.84 4.41 4.51
C VAL A 85 -5.22 3.79 3.26
N MET A 86 -5.70 2.62 2.83
CA MET A 86 -5.20 1.96 1.63
C MET A 86 -5.46 2.78 0.37
N ARG A 87 -6.68 3.30 0.20
CA ARG A 87 -7.05 4.17 -0.92
C ARG A 87 -6.13 5.39 -1.02
N LYS A 88 -5.80 6.01 0.11
CA LYS A 88 -4.88 7.15 0.15
C LYS A 88 -3.46 6.78 -0.29
N ALA A 89 -2.94 5.64 0.16
CA ALA A 89 -1.62 5.16 -0.27
C ALA A 89 -1.57 4.83 -1.76
N LEU A 90 -2.57 4.08 -2.25
CA LEU A 90 -2.65 3.73 -3.67
C LEU A 90 -2.82 4.96 -4.55
N ARG A 91 -3.69 5.89 -4.16
CA ARG A 91 -3.84 7.16 -4.88
C ARG A 91 -2.52 7.90 -4.99
N ALA A 92 -1.80 8.06 -3.87
CA ALA A 92 -0.49 8.67 -3.86
C ALA A 92 0.51 7.94 -4.78
N LYS A 93 0.53 6.60 -4.75
CA LYS A 93 1.38 5.78 -5.61
C LYS A 93 1.10 6.05 -7.10
N PHE A 94 -0.15 5.99 -7.54
CA PHE A 94 -0.50 6.17 -8.95
C PHE A 94 -0.48 7.63 -9.43
N GLU A 95 -0.61 8.60 -8.52
CA GLU A 95 -0.45 10.03 -8.85
C GLU A 95 1.03 10.43 -8.94
N GLN A 96 1.90 9.81 -8.14
CA GLN A 96 3.33 10.17 -8.07
C GLN A 96 4.19 9.39 -9.07
N HIS A 97 3.73 8.23 -9.54
CA HIS A 97 4.46 7.37 -10.47
C HIS A 97 3.69 7.20 -11.78
N ALA A 98 4.00 8.06 -12.75
CA ALA A 98 3.32 8.07 -14.05
C ALA A 98 3.45 6.74 -14.82
N GLU A 99 4.56 6.02 -14.63
CA GLU A 99 4.83 4.71 -15.21
C GLU A 99 3.80 3.66 -14.76
N LEU A 100 3.49 3.65 -13.46
CA LEU A 100 2.46 2.78 -12.91
C LEU A 100 1.06 3.12 -13.43
N ARG A 101 0.79 4.41 -13.64
CA ARG A 101 -0.46 4.85 -14.25
C ARG A 101 -0.56 4.39 -15.70
N ALA A 102 0.53 4.46 -16.46
CA ALA A 102 0.58 3.96 -17.83
C ALA A 102 0.37 2.44 -17.88
N LEU A 103 1.04 1.68 -17.00
CA LEU A 103 0.84 0.24 -16.86
C LEU A 103 -0.62 -0.09 -16.52
N LEU A 104 -1.22 0.63 -15.57
CA LEU A 104 -2.63 0.41 -15.20
C LEU A 104 -3.58 0.67 -16.38
N LEU A 105 -3.35 1.73 -17.17
CA LEU A 105 -4.14 2.00 -18.38
C LEU A 105 -3.95 0.94 -19.46
N ALA A 106 -2.74 0.37 -19.57
CA ALA A 106 -2.44 -0.72 -20.49
C ALA A 106 -3.12 -2.05 -20.11
N THR A 107 -3.49 -2.24 -18.83
CA THR A 107 -4.25 -3.43 -18.38
C THR A 107 -5.75 -3.37 -18.65
N ALA A 108 -6.30 -2.23 -19.10
CA ALA A 108 -7.68 -2.19 -19.55
C ALA A 108 -7.81 -3.00 -20.85
N PRO A 109 -8.72 -4.00 -20.95
CA PRO A 109 -8.94 -4.64 -22.22
C PRO A 109 -9.35 -3.57 -23.22
N ALA A 110 -8.64 -3.51 -24.35
CA ALA A 110 -9.07 -2.73 -25.49
C ALA A 110 -10.51 -3.17 -25.78
N LYS A 111 -11.49 -2.31 -25.48
CA LYS A 111 -12.82 -2.44 -26.08
C LYS A 111 -12.63 -2.13 -27.55
N THR A 112 -12.36 -3.16 -28.34
CA THR A 112 -12.57 -3.13 -29.79
C THR A 112 -14.06 -2.83 -29.98
N GLY A 113 -14.34 -1.67 -30.59
CA GLY A 113 -15.68 -1.32 -31.07
C GLY A 113 -16.09 -2.17 -32.26
#